data_AF-A0A355EXT0-F1
#
_entry.id   AF-A0A355EXT0-F1
#
_cell.length_a   1.000
_cell.length_b   1.000
_cell.length_c   1.000
_cell.angle_alpha   90.00
_cell.angle_beta   90.00
_cell.angle_gamma   90.00
#
_symmetry.space_group_name_H-M   'P 1'
#
loop_
_entity.id
_entity.type
_entity.pdbx_description
1 polymer ?
#
loop_
_entity_poly.entity_id
_entity_poly.type
_entity_poly.pdbx_seq_one_letter_code
_entity_poly.pdbx_strand_id
1 'polypeptide(L)'
;MPGGAPVPMLSRWRMQEQHHGALGLSQVQYVFLELPKYAAGDDPQGTIDRWAFFFREAENLDVVPPALAQVPYSQALEVARMAGFSVEELDLYDRAKIAEQDA
;
A
#
# COMPACT_ATOMS: atom_id res chain seq x y z
N MET A 1 -14.74 -23.81 -21.91
CA MET A 1 -14.09 -22.51 -21.61
C MET A 1 -14.02 -22.39 -20.09
N PRO A 2 -12.85 -22.34 -19.44
CA PRO A 2 -12.83 -22.14 -17.98
C PRO A 2 -13.07 -20.65 -17.72
N GLY A 3 -14.35 -20.27 -17.71
CA GLY A 3 -14.81 -18.92 -17.38
C GLY A 3 -14.99 -18.80 -15.87
N GLY A 4 -13.92 -18.46 -15.16
CA GLY A 4 -14.04 -17.90 -13.82
C GLY A 4 -14.55 -16.46 -13.90
N ALA A 5 -15.32 -16.02 -12.90
CA ALA A 5 -15.68 -14.61 -12.76
C ALA A 5 -14.41 -13.74 -12.74
N PRO A 6 -14.43 -12.53 -13.33
CA PRO A 6 -13.26 -11.66 -13.34
C PRO A 6 -12.84 -11.33 -11.91
N VAL A 7 -11.58 -11.62 -11.57
CA VAL A 7 -11.01 -11.31 -10.25
C VAL A 7 -10.77 -9.79 -10.20
N PRO A 8 -11.37 -9.05 -9.25
CA PRO A 8 -11.15 -7.61 -9.12
C PRO A 8 -9.72 -7.30 -8.67
N MET A 9 -9.29 -6.03 -8.80
CA MET A 9 -7.95 -5.56 -8.38
C MET A 9 -7.64 -5.91 -6.91
N LEU A 10 -8.61 -5.73 -6.00
CA LEU A 10 -8.51 -6.19 -4.62
C LEU A 10 -9.35 -7.46 -4.44
N SER A 11 -8.68 -8.61 -4.31
CA SER A 11 -9.35 -9.88 -4.07
C SER A 11 -9.11 -10.37 -2.64
N ARG A 12 -10.13 -11.00 -2.06
CA ARG A 12 -10.12 -11.50 -0.68
C ARG A 12 -10.49 -12.97 -0.69
N TRP A 13 -9.61 -13.79 -0.14
CA TRP A 13 -9.74 -15.24 -0.13
C TRP A 13 -9.69 -15.76 1.30
N ARG A 14 -10.53 -16.75 1.56
CA ARG A 14 -10.64 -17.44 2.84
C ARG A 14 -10.56 -18.93 2.61
N MET A 15 -10.10 -19.67 3.61
CA MET A 15 -10.03 -21.12 3.52
C MET A 15 -11.43 -21.73 3.66
N GLN A 16 -11.74 -22.67 2.78
CA GLN A 16 -12.98 -23.43 2.82
C GLN A 16 -12.68 -24.92 2.69
N GLU A 17 -13.23 -25.71 3.61
CA GLU A 17 -13.18 -27.17 3.58
C GLU A 17 -14.03 -27.70 2.42
N GLN A 18 -13.56 -28.75 1.72
CA GLN A 18 -14.11 -29.14 0.42
C GLN A 18 -15.39 -29.99 0.51
N HIS A 19 -15.56 -30.79 1.55
CA HIS A 19 -16.67 -31.74 1.64
C HIS A 19 -17.98 -31.09 2.10
N HIS A 20 -17.92 -30.22 3.10
CA HIS A 20 -19.09 -29.59 3.72
C HIS A 20 -19.12 -28.08 3.51
N GLY A 21 -18.07 -27.51 2.91
CA GLY A 21 -17.98 -26.06 2.68
C GLY A 21 -17.75 -25.25 3.95
N ALA A 22 -17.38 -25.90 5.06
CA ALA A 22 -17.13 -25.23 6.32
C ALA A 22 -15.95 -24.25 6.17
N LEU A 23 -16.11 -23.03 6.69
CA LEU A 23 -15.03 -22.06 6.67
C LEU A 23 -13.96 -22.46 7.69
N GLY A 24 -12.77 -22.73 7.19
CA GLY A 24 -11.60 -23.07 8.00
C GLY A 24 -10.78 -21.82 8.28
N LEU A 25 -10.01 -21.86 9.38
CA LEU A 25 -9.00 -20.84 9.71
C LEU A 25 -9.53 -19.40 9.57
N SER A 26 -10.66 -19.08 10.20
CA SER A 26 -11.29 -17.75 10.09
C SER A 26 -10.39 -16.61 10.57
N GLN A 27 -9.34 -16.92 11.34
CA GLN A 27 -8.29 -15.98 11.73
C GLN A 27 -7.33 -15.59 10.60
N VAL A 28 -7.32 -16.32 9.47
CA VAL A 28 -6.47 -16.05 8.31
C VAL A 28 -7.31 -15.65 7.11
N GLN A 29 -7.04 -14.47 6.57
CA GLN A 29 -7.60 -14.00 5.32
C GLN A 29 -6.47 -13.57 4.39
N TYR A 30 -6.47 -14.08 3.16
CA TYR A 30 -5.53 -13.67 2.13
C TYR A 30 -6.14 -12.51 1.35
N VAL A 31 -5.42 -11.41 1.27
CA VAL A 31 -5.83 -10.22 0.51
C VAL A 31 -4.77 -9.96 -0.54
N PHE A 32 -5.15 -9.97 -1.81
CA PHE A 32 -4.25 -9.68 -2.92
C PHE A 32 -4.67 -8.37 -3.58
N LEU A 33 -3.68 -7.50 -3.80
CA LEU A 33 -3.82 -6.27 -4.57
C LEU A 33 -3.00 -6.42 -5.84
N GLU A 34 -3.67 -6.54 -6.99
CA GLU A 34 -3.03 -6.76 -8.28
C GLU A 34 -2.75 -5.41 -8.98
N LEU A 35 -1.57 -4.86 -8.77
CA LEU A 35 -1.17 -3.56 -9.33
C LEU A 35 -1.32 -3.43 -10.86
N PRO A 36 -1.07 -4.47 -11.68
CA PRO A 36 -1.29 -4.37 -13.13
C PRO A 36 -2.74 -4.08 -13.53
N LYS A 37 -3.71 -4.29 -12.63
CA LYS A 37 -5.14 -3.98 -12.85
C LYS A 37 -5.52 -2.54 -12.50
N TYR A 38 -4.59 -1.76 -11.95
CA TYR A 38 -4.82 -0.36 -11.62
C TYR A 38 -4.93 0.50 -12.88
N ALA A 39 -6.06 1.18 -13.04
CA ALA A 39 -6.39 1.96 -14.23
C ALA A 39 -6.72 3.44 -13.96
N ALA A 40 -6.73 3.88 -12.69
CA ALA A 40 -7.12 5.25 -12.33
C ALA A 40 -6.04 6.32 -12.63
N GLY A 41 -4.86 5.91 -13.12
CA GLY A 41 -3.79 6.84 -13.50
C GLY A 41 -3.29 7.69 -12.33
N ASP A 42 -3.10 8.98 -12.54
CA ASP A 42 -2.54 9.91 -11.54
C ASP A 42 -3.60 10.49 -10.59
N ASP A 43 -4.87 10.08 -10.72
CA ASP A 43 -5.99 10.55 -9.90
C ASP A 43 -6.72 9.39 -9.20
N PRO A 44 -6.06 8.71 -8.23
CA PRO A 44 -6.64 7.56 -7.54
C PRO A 44 -7.90 7.91 -6.73
N GLN A 45 -8.99 7.17 -6.97
CA GLN A 45 -10.28 7.39 -6.32
C GLN A 45 -10.56 6.39 -5.20
N GLY A 46 -10.85 6.93 -4.00
CA GLY A 46 -11.09 6.10 -2.82
C GLY A 46 -9.83 5.43 -2.26
N THR A 47 -10.02 4.56 -1.25
CA THR A 47 -8.92 4.04 -0.44
C THR A 47 -8.04 3.02 -1.16
N ILE A 48 -8.64 2.11 -1.93
CA ILE A 48 -7.91 1.02 -2.57
C ILE A 48 -7.03 1.55 -3.71
N ASP A 49 -7.57 2.46 -4.52
CA ASP A 49 -6.82 3.07 -5.62
C ASP A 49 -5.64 3.89 -5.10
N ARG A 50 -5.79 4.59 -3.97
CA ARG A 50 -4.69 5.35 -3.35
C ARG A 50 -3.58 4.43 -2.85
N TRP A 51 -3.91 3.28 -2.26
CA TRP A 51 -2.90 2.27 -1.91
C TRP A 51 -2.26 1.63 -3.14
N ALA A 52 -3.04 1.33 -4.18
CA ALA A 52 -2.50 0.77 -5.43
C ALA A 52 -1.54 1.75 -6.11
N PHE A 53 -1.91 3.02 -6.20
CA PHE A 53 -1.08 4.10 -6.70
C PHE A 53 0.18 4.28 -5.85
N PHE A 54 0.05 4.29 -4.52
CA PHE A 54 1.19 4.32 -3.60
C PHE A 54 2.18 3.17 -3.88
N PHE A 55 1.72 1.92 -3.90
CA PHE A 55 2.62 0.77 -4.11
C PHE A 55 3.23 0.73 -5.51
N ARG A 56 2.52 1.25 -6.52
CA ARG A 56 3.01 1.33 -7.89
C ARG A 56 4.11 2.38 -8.05
N GLU A 57 3.96 3.53 -7.40
CA GLU A 57 4.86 4.67 -7.58
C GLU A 57 5.89 4.82 -6.44
N ALA A 58 5.82 4.00 -5.38
CA ALA A 58 6.64 4.14 -4.17
C ALA A 58 8.15 4.24 -4.44
N GLU A 59 8.64 3.52 -5.44
CA GLU A 59 10.06 3.55 -5.84
C GLU A 59 10.44 4.84 -6.60
N ASN A 60 9.49 5.52 -7.23
CA ASN A 60 9.68 6.73 -8.05
C ASN A 60 9.20 8.01 -7.36
N LEU A 61 8.76 7.92 -6.09
CA LEU A 61 8.08 8.99 -5.36
C LEU A 61 9.07 10.00 -4.75
N ASP A 62 9.72 10.79 -5.61
CA ASP A 62 10.56 11.92 -5.18
C ASP A 62 9.73 13.05 -4.54
N VAL A 63 8.49 13.23 -5.01
CA VAL A 63 7.54 14.26 -4.55
C VAL A 63 6.22 13.59 -4.15
N VAL A 64 5.68 13.95 -2.99
CA VAL A 64 4.37 13.46 -2.51
C VAL A 64 3.25 14.00 -3.39
N PRO A 65 2.49 13.15 -4.11
CA PRO A 65 1.38 13.60 -4.95
C PRO A 65 0.26 14.15 -4.08
N PRO A 66 -0.48 15.18 -4.52
CA PRO A 66 -1.58 15.75 -3.76
C PRO A 66 -2.61 14.70 -3.30
N ALA A 67 -2.84 13.66 -4.11
CA ALA A 67 -3.75 12.56 -3.77
C ALA A 67 -3.29 11.71 -2.57
N LEU A 68 -2.00 11.73 -2.22
CA LEU A 68 -1.41 10.99 -1.10
C LEU A 68 -0.97 11.92 0.06
N ALA A 69 -1.21 13.22 -0.04
CA ALA A 69 -0.82 14.19 0.99
C ALA A 69 -1.60 14.02 2.32
N GLN A 70 -2.66 13.21 2.33
CA GLN A 70 -3.46 12.92 3.51
C GLN A 70 -2.96 11.68 4.27
N VAL A 71 -3.12 11.69 5.60
CA VAL A 71 -2.94 10.51 6.45
C VAL A 71 -3.98 9.44 6.05
N PRO A 72 -3.62 8.13 6.00
CA PRO A 72 -2.34 7.53 6.39
C PRO A 72 -1.26 7.49 5.30
N TYR A 73 -1.53 7.93 4.08
CA TYR A 73 -0.64 7.74 2.94
C TYR A 73 0.65 8.56 3.02
N SER A 74 0.57 9.80 3.51
CA SER A 74 1.74 10.65 3.69
C SER A 74 2.75 10.06 4.67
N GLN A 75 2.29 9.49 5.78
CA GLN A 75 3.14 8.77 6.75
C GLN A 75 3.76 7.51 6.14
N ALA A 76 3.01 6.77 5.34
CA ALA A 76 3.54 5.60 4.63
C ALA A 76 4.64 6.00 3.62
N LEU A 77 4.52 7.17 2.97
CA LEU A 77 5.55 7.70 2.06
C LEU A 77 6.83 8.07 2.80
N GLU A 78 6.72 8.68 3.97
CA GLU A 78 7.90 8.96 4.81
C GLU A 78 8.62 7.66 5.19
N VAL A 79 7.88 6.63 5.61
CA VAL A 79 8.46 5.32 5.93
C VAL A 79 9.12 4.68 4.70
N ALA A 80 8.47 4.72 3.54
CA ALA A 80 9.03 4.18 2.31
C ALA A 80 10.31 4.91 1.88
N ARG A 81 10.36 6.24 2.04
CA ARG A 81 11.54 7.06 1.75
C ARG A 81 12.72 6.68 2.67
N MET A 82 12.47 6.54 3.96
CA MET A 82 13.51 6.16 4.92
C MET A 82 14.06 4.74 4.70
N ALA A 83 13.29 3.85 4.07
CA ALA A 83 13.75 2.49 3.77
C ALA A 83 14.95 2.46 2.79
N GLY A 84 15.14 3.51 1.99
CA GLY A 84 16.26 3.64 1.06
C GLY A 84 17.46 4.41 1.62
N PHE A 85 17.38 4.97 2.82
CA PHE A 85 18.42 5.85 3.35
C PHE A 85 19.72 5.11 3.66
N SER A 86 20.84 5.79 3.39
CA SER A 86 22.13 5.45 4.00
C SER A 86 22.14 5.79 5.49
N VAL A 87 23.14 5.28 6.21
CA VAL A 87 23.33 5.58 7.64
C VAL A 87 23.53 7.09 7.86
N GLU A 88 24.23 7.78 6.95
CA GLU A 88 24.42 9.22 7.04
C GLU A 88 23.13 10.01 6.80
N GLU A 89 22.28 9.55 5.88
CA GLU A 89 20.98 10.17 5.59
C GLU A 89 20.00 10.00 6.76
N LEU A 90 20.05 8.84 7.44
CA LEU A 90 19.31 8.60 8.69
C LEU A 90 19.73 9.55 9.81
N ASP A 91 21.04 9.73 10.05
CA ASP A 91 21.55 10.63 11.09
C ASP A 91 21.18 12.11 10.82
N LEU A 92 21.21 12.53 9.55
CA LEU A 92 20.72 13.86 9.15
C LEU A 92 19.22 14.02 9.38
N TYR A 93 18.42 13.00 9.06
CA TYR A 93 16.98 13.01 9.30
C TYR A 93 16.65 13.11 10.79
N ASP A 94 17.31 12.31 11.64
CA ASP A 94 17.09 12.31 13.09
C ASP A 94 17.41 13.67 13.71
N ARG A 95 18.52 14.31 13.30
CA ARG A 95 18.89 15.65 13.75
C ARG A 95 17.87 16.71 13.34
N ALA A 96 17.36 16.64 12.11
CA ALA A 96 16.32 17.56 11.62
C ALA A 96 15.02 17.40 12.43
N LYS A 97 14.64 16.16 12.76
CA LYS A 97 13.44 15.88 13.57
C LYS A 97 13.55 16.38 15.00
N ILE A 98 14.72 16.29 15.63
CA ILE A 98 14.96 16.86 16.95
C ILE A 98 14.81 18.40 16.91
N ALA A 99 15.38 19.04 15.89
CA ALA A 99 15.28 20.48 15.71
C ALA A 99 13.85 21.00 15.44
N GLU A 100 13.01 20.22 14.76
CA GLU A 100 11.57 20.54 14.56
C GLU A 100 10.75 20.45 15.86
N GLN A 101 11.16 19.62 16.83
CA GLN A 101 10.43 19.41 18.09
C GLN A 101 10.83 20.37 19.21
N ASP A 102 12.05 20.92 19.14
CA ASP A 102 12.59 21.88 20.12
C ASP A 102 12.27 23.36 19.78
N ALA A 103 11.63 23.64 18.63
CA ALA A 103 11.26 24.97 18.15
C ALA A 103 9.77 25.30 18.37
#